data_AF-A0A653XPR0-F1
#
_entry.id   AF-A0A653XPR0-F1
#
_cell.length_a   1.000
_cell.length_b   1.000
_cell.length_c   1.000
_cell.angle_alpha   90.00
_cell.angle_beta   90.00
_cell.angle_gamma   90.00
#
_symmetry.space_group_name_H-M   'P 1'
#
loop_
_entity.id
_entity.type
_entity.pdbx_description
1 polymer ?
#
loop_
_entity_poly.entity_id
_entity_poly.type
_entity_poly.pdbx_seq_one_letter_code
_entity_poly.pdbx_strand_id
1 'polypeptide(L)'
;MADHDPKRAPEVGTVAGLREHKGVVVADAKWAGIITPEQRQQILARFETKKRTNTRAPRRYVLSGLLRCGKCGNKLFSAVRKETRRYVCQSGPDHGGCGGITIVAPPLEEFLAAAVLMRLDTPQMTDALTGRRAADERQSSLLTELEADRSQMKELSELWAAKEISSAEWKAARGPIEARIKATERQLAMASNSTALDGLIGTGGHLKETWETLNLDRQAAIIKAVLDYATILPGTPGARALDPARIQPAWQL
;
A
#
# COMPACT_ATOMS: atom_id res chain seq x y z
N MET A 1 18.31 -5.02 -38.58
CA MET A 1 17.24 -4.05 -38.26
C MET A 1 16.61 -4.50 -36.95
N ALA A 2 17.06 -3.93 -35.84
CA ALA A 2 16.53 -4.26 -34.52
C ALA A 2 15.37 -3.31 -34.21
N ASP A 3 14.19 -3.91 -34.05
CA ASP A 3 12.93 -3.27 -33.72
C ASP A 3 13.01 -2.74 -32.28
N HIS A 4 12.96 -1.42 -32.11
CA HIS A 4 13.07 -0.76 -30.80
C HIS A 4 11.68 -0.28 -30.37
N ASP A 5 10.99 -1.09 -29.58
CA ASP A 5 9.67 -0.78 -28.99
C ASP A 5 9.83 0.27 -27.86
N PRO A 6 9.30 1.50 -28.00
CA PRO A 6 9.59 2.63 -27.12
C PRO A 6 8.83 2.62 -25.78
N LYS A 7 8.31 1.47 -25.31
CA LYS A 7 7.51 1.38 -24.06
C LYS A 7 7.98 0.35 -23.03
N ARG A 8 9.19 -0.21 -23.16
CA ARG A 8 9.71 -1.16 -22.16
C ARG A 8 10.24 -0.39 -20.95
N ALA A 9 9.50 -0.41 -19.84
CA ALA A 9 10.02 0.06 -18.55
C ALA A 9 11.34 -0.68 -18.25
N PRO A 10 12.38 -0.01 -17.70
CA PRO A 10 13.65 -0.67 -17.42
C PRO A 10 13.41 -1.87 -16.50
N GLU A 11 13.86 -3.04 -16.94
CA GLU A 11 13.76 -4.29 -16.19
C GLU A 11 14.56 -4.15 -14.89
N VAL A 12 13.86 -4.25 -13.75
CA VAL A 12 14.34 -3.81 -12.43
C VAL A 12 15.65 -4.51 -12.02
N GLY A 13 15.94 -5.70 -12.56
CA GLY A 13 17.22 -6.38 -12.33
C GLY A 13 18.42 -5.69 -12.93
N THR A 14 18.27 -5.02 -14.07
CA THR A 14 19.38 -4.29 -14.71
C THR A 14 19.94 -3.21 -13.77
N VAL A 15 19.05 -2.52 -13.04
CA VAL A 15 19.43 -1.47 -12.08
C VAL A 15 20.09 -2.04 -10.82
N ALA A 16 19.83 -3.31 -10.50
CA ALA A 16 20.38 -4.01 -9.35
C ALA A 16 21.65 -4.82 -9.65
N GLY A 17 22.26 -4.64 -10.83
CA GLY A 17 23.44 -5.42 -11.22
C GLY A 17 23.11 -6.88 -11.54
N LEU A 18 21.88 -7.16 -11.94
CA LEU A 18 21.40 -8.50 -12.31
C LEU A 18 21.06 -8.54 -13.80
N ARG A 19 21.39 -9.65 -14.46
CA ARG A 19 20.96 -9.94 -15.82
C ARG A 19 19.58 -10.56 -15.79
N GLU A 20 18.61 -9.87 -16.38
CA GLU A 20 17.25 -10.36 -16.56
C GLU A 20 16.96 -10.74 -18.01
N HIS A 21 16.18 -11.79 -18.19
CA HIS A 21 15.57 -12.11 -19.47
C HIS A 21 14.12 -12.53 -19.23
N LYS A 22 13.18 -11.78 -19.81
CA LYS A 22 11.73 -12.00 -19.65
C LYS A 22 11.29 -11.97 -18.17
N GLY A 23 11.88 -11.09 -17.36
CA GLY A 23 11.53 -10.90 -15.95
C GLY A 23 12.07 -11.96 -14.99
N VAL A 24 12.91 -12.89 -15.47
CA VAL A 24 13.63 -13.86 -14.63
C VAL A 24 15.09 -13.43 -14.54
N VAL A 25 15.64 -13.39 -13.32
CA VAL A 25 17.07 -13.17 -13.11
C VAL A 25 17.83 -14.42 -13.57
N VAL A 26 18.68 -14.26 -14.57
CA VAL A 26 19.40 -15.36 -15.22
C VAL A 26 20.83 -15.46 -14.69
N ALA A 27 21.44 -14.35 -14.27
CA ALA A 27 22.80 -14.32 -13.71
C ALA A 27 23.10 -12.96 -13.04
N ASP A 28 24.20 -12.89 -12.31
CA ASP A 28 24.80 -11.62 -11.92
C ASP A 28 25.34 -10.88 -13.16
N ALA A 29 25.14 -9.57 -13.19
CA ALA A 29 25.65 -8.73 -14.26
C ALA A 29 27.10 -8.32 -13.97
N LYS A 30 27.83 -7.99 -15.05
CA LYS A 30 29.21 -7.49 -14.93
C LYS A 30 29.30 -6.03 -14.47
N TRP A 31 28.18 -5.29 -14.47
CA TRP A 31 28.14 -3.92 -14.01
C TRP A 31 27.67 -3.87 -12.55
N ALA A 32 28.22 -2.94 -11.78
CA ALA A 32 27.77 -2.69 -10.41
C ALA A 32 26.32 -2.20 -10.42
N GLY A 33 25.49 -2.77 -9.53
CA GLY A 33 24.13 -2.31 -9.31
C GLY A 33 24.11 -0.90 -8.73
N ILE A 34 23.22 -0.06 -9.26
CA ILE A 34 22.94 1.27 -8.69
C ILE A 34 22.17 1.11 -7.37
N ILE A 35 21.38 0.03 -7.27
CA ILE A 35 20.66 -0.38 -6.07
C ILE A 35 21.08 -1.78 -5.66
N THR A 36 20.92 -2.14 -4.39
CA THR A 36 21.21 -3.49 -3.92
C THR A 36 20.09 -4.48 -4.33
N PRO A 37 20.38 -5.79 -4.38
CA PRO A 37 19.36 -6.81 -4.62
C PRO A 37 18.18 -6.74 -3.62
N GLU A 38 18.46 -6.40 -2.36
CA GLU A 38 17.46 -6.24 -1.29
C GLU A 38 16.57 -5.02 -1.56
N GLN A 39 17.15 -3.87 -1.95
CA GLN A 39 16.40 -2.68 -2.36
C GLN A 39 15.51 -2.97 -3.57
N ARG A 40 16.00 -3.77 -4.54
CA ARG A 40 15.19 -4.25 -5.67
C ARG A 40 14.00 -5.09 -5.21
N GLN A 41 14.20 -6.03 -4.28
CA GLN A 41 13.10 -6.85 -3.76
C GLN A 41 12.05 -6.00 -3.04
N GLN A 42 12.45 -5.02 -2.24
CA GLN A 42 11.55 -4.07 -1.59
C GLN A 42 10.72 -3.27 -2.61
N ILE A 43 11.37 -2.80 -3.69
CA ILE A 43 10.70 -2.07 -4.78
C ILE A 43 9.66 -2.98 -5.47
N LEU A 44 10.02 -4.22 -5.80
CA LEU A 44 9.10 -5.18 -6.44
C LEU A 44 7.91 -5.54 -5.54
N ALA A 45 8.14 -5.77 -4.24
CA ALA A 45 7.08 -6.02 -3.27
C ALA A 45 6.09 -4.84 -3.19
N ARG A 46 6.59 -3.60 -3.27
CA ARG A 46 5.77 -2.39 -3.30
C ARG A 46 4.95 -2.30 -4.60
N PHE A 47 5.49 -2.72 -5.74
CA PHE A 47 4.75 -2.78 -7.01
C PHE A 47 3.66 -3.85 -7.03
N GLU A 48 3.90 -5.04 -6.47
CA GLU A 48 2.89 -6.11 -6.39
C GLU A 48 1.71 -5.73 -5.48
N THR A 49 1.99 -5.06 -4.35
CA THR A 49 0.93 -4.50 -3.48
C THR A 49 0.11 -3.44 -4.22
N LYS A 50 0.74 -2.64 -5.08
CA LYS A 50 0.09 -1.63 -5.94
C LYS A 50 -0.79 -2.27 -7.02
N LYS A 51 -0.36 -3.41 -7.61
CA LYS A 51 -1.18 -4.19 -8.56
C LYS A 51 -2.45 -4.74 -7.91
N ARG A 52 -2.36 -5.36 -6.72
CA ARG A 52 -3.53 -5.93 -6.00
C ARG A 52 -4.61 -4.90 -5.68
N THR A 53 -4.20 -3.68 -5.35
CA THR A 53 -5.12 -2.59 -4.98
C THR A 53 -5.59 -1.76 -6.18
N ASN A 54 -5.04 -1.98 -7.38
CA ASN A 54 -5.23 -1.17 -8.60
C ASN A 54 -5.21 0.35 -8.34
N THR A 55 -4.48 0.78 -7.32
CA THR A 55 -4.52 2.15 -6.81
C THR A 55 -3.33 2.91 -7.38
N ARG A 56 -3.61 3.82 -8.32
CA ARG A 56 -2.60 4.75 -8.84
C ARG A 56 -2.30 5.82 -7.79
N ALA A 57 -1.08 6.34 -7.81
CA ALA A 57 -0.69 7.46 -6.96
C ALA A 57 -1.63 8.66 -7.26
N PRO A 58 -2.13 9.37 -6.24
CA PRO A 58 -3.12 10.41 -6.45
C PRO A 58 -2.48 11.60 -7.15
N ARG A 59 -2.93 11.87 -8.39
CA ARG A 59 -2.42 12.99 -9.19
C ARG A 59 -3.14 14.32 -8.93
N ARG A 60 -4.36 14.28 -8.37
CA ARG A 60 -5.23 15.47 -8.18
C ARG A 60 -6.19 15.43 -6.99
N TYR A 61 -6.36 14.27 -6.37
CA TYR A 61 -7.37 14.03 -5.33
C TYR A 61 -6.78 13.15 -4.23
N VAL A 62 -6.49 13.75 -3.07
CA VAL A 62 -5.77 13.08 -1.98
C VAL A 62 -6.60 11.98 -1.30
N LEU A 63 -7.93 12.07 -1.36
CA LEU A 63 -8.86 11.12 -0.72
C LEU A 63 -9.39 10.04 -1.68
N SER A 64 -8.79 9.90 -2.86
CA SER A 64 -9.25 8.94 -3.87
C SER A 64 -9.27 7.51 -3.29
N GLY A 65 -10.45 6.88 -3.31
CA GLY A 65 -10.64 5.51 -2.82
C GLY A 65 -10.91 5.37 -1.31
N LEU A 66 -10.75 6.45 -0.53
CA LEU A 66 -10.94 6.45 0.93
C LEU A 66 -12.35 6.86 1.38
N LEU A 67 -13.20 7.32 0.46
CA LEU A 67 -14.54 7.80 0.80
C LEU A 67 -15.63 6.74 0.56
N ARG A 68 -16.65 6.73 1.43
CA ARG A 68 -17.82 5.84 1.36
C ARG A 68 -19.12 6.63 1.42
N CYS A 69 -20.14 6.14 0.72
CA CYS A 69 -21.45 6.76 0.64
C CYS A 69 -22.29 6.37 1.85
N GLY A 70 -22.75 7.34 2.63
CA GLY A 70 -23.64 7.09 3.77
C GLY A 70 -25.05 6.62 3.41
N LYS A 71 -25.42 6.60 2.12
CA LYS A 71 -26.72 6.05 1.66
C LYS A 71 -26.63 4.59 1.24
N CYS A 72 -25.62 4.23 0.43
CA CYS A 72 -25.53 2.89 -0.17
C CYS A 72 -24.22 2.15 0.17
N GLY A 73 -23.35 2.72 1.01
CA GLY A 73 -22.07 2.13 1.41
C GLY A 73 -20.97 2.15 0.34
N ASN A 74 -21.31 2.37 -0.93
CA ASN A 74 -20.35 2.29 -2.02
C ASN A 74 -19.31 3.42 -2.00
N LYS A 75 -18.18 3.23 -2.70
CA LYS A 75 -17.10 4.22 -2.79
C LYS A 75 -17.54 5.49 -3.50
N LEU A 76 -17.01 6.64 -3.06
CA LEU A 76 -17.13 7.87 -3.85
C LEU A 76 -15.95 7.95 -4.83
N PHE A 77 -16.27 8.43 -6.02
CA PHE A 77 -15.32 8.61 -7.12
C PHE A 77 -15.02 10.09 -7.32
N SER A 78 -13.77 10.38 -7.66
CA SER A 78 -13.32 11.72 -8.00
C SER A 78 -13.98 12.18 -9.31
N ALA A 79 -14.56 13.38 -9.30
CA ALA A 79 -15.22 13.95 -10.46
C ALA A 79 -15.03 15.47 -10.50
N VAL A 80 -15.16 16.05 -11.68
CA VAL A 80 -15.14 17.51 -11.87
C VAL A 80 -16.51 17.94 -12.43
N ARG A 81 -16.99 19.12 -12.04
CA ARG A 81 -18.06 19.82 -12.77
C ARG A 81 -17.64 21.25 -12.99
N LYS A 82 -17.63 21.65 -14.26
CA LYS A 82 -17.01 22.91 -14.70
C LYS A 82 -15.55 22.92 -14.19
N GLU A 83 -15.27 23.74 -13.18
CA GLU A 83 -13.92 23.86 -12.59
C GLU A 83 -13.86 23.32 -11.16
N THR A 84 -14.99 22.95 -10.56
CA THR A 84 -15.05 22.50 -9.17
C THR A 84 -14.76 21.02 -9.04
N ARG A 85 -13.74 20.69 -8.26
CA ARG A 85 -13.39 19.31 -7.84
C ARG A 85 -14.38 18.80 -6.81
N ARG A 86 -14.78 17.53 -6.93
CA ARG A 86 -15.77 16.90 -6.05
C ARG A 86 -15.58 15.39 -5.97
N TYR A 87 -16.15 14.79 -4.95
CA TYR A 87 -16.34 13.35 -4.82
C TYR A 87 -17.81 13.02 -4.96
N VAL A 88 -18.15 12.03 -5.79
CA VAL A 88 -19.51 11.67 -6.16
C VAL A 88 -19.72 10.18 -6.01
N CYS A 89 -20.85 9.78 -5.42
CA CYS A 89 -21.31 8.39 -5.49
C CYS A 89 -21.89 8.16 -6.89
N GLN A 90 -21.07 7.71 -7.85
CA GLN A 90 -21.49 7.57 -9.24
C GLN A 90 -22.46 6.40 -9.43
N SER A 91 -23.60 6.66 -10.05
CA SER A 91 -24.54 5.62 -10.48
C SER A 91 -24.15 5.00 -11.82
N GLY A 92 -24.62 3.79 -12.07
CA GLY A 92 -24.42 3.07 -13.33
C GLY A 92 -23.76 1.71 -13.14
N PRO A 93 -23.78 0.87 -14.18
CA PRO A 93 -23.32 -0.53 -14.11
C PRO A 93 -21.83 -0.64 -13.76
N ASP A 94 -21.00 0.29 -14.21
CA ASP A 94 -19.56 0.26 -13.96
C ASP A 94 -19.16 0.67 -12.54
N HIS A 95 -20.03 1.42 -11.85
CA HIS A 95 -19.69 2.05 -10.57
C HIS A 95 -20.55 1.54 -9.41
N GLY A 96 -21.78 1.10 -9.64
CA GLY A 96 -22.67 0.52 -8.64
C GLY A 96 -23.13 1.46 -7.51
N GLY A 97 -22.94 2.78 -7.67
CA GLY A 97 -23.37 3.77 -6.67
C GLY A 97 -24.81 4.22 -6.86
N CYS A 98 -25.34 5.00 -5.92
CA CYS A 98 -26.74 5.44 -5.95
C CYS A 98 -26.94 6.84 -6.57
N GLY A 99 -25.89 7.56 -6.98
CA GLY A 99 -26.01 8.95 -7.47
C GLY A 99 -26.30 9.98 -6.38
N GLY A 100 -26.62 9.55 -5.17
CA GLY A 100 -27.31 10.36 -4.16
C GLY A 100 -26.43 11.18 -3.23
N ILE A 101 -25.10 11.13 -3.37
CA ILE A 101 -24.15 11.90 -2.57
C ILE A 101 -23.11 12.55 -3.47
N THR A 102 -22.93 13.86 -3.27
CA THR A 102 -21.84 14.65 -3.83
C THR A 102 -21.29 15.55 -2.74
N ILE A 103 -19.97 15.70 -2.69
CA ILE A 103 -19.27 16.59 -1.76
C ILE A 103 -18.12 17.28 -2.46
N VAL A 104 -17.93 18.57 -2.19
CA VAL A 104 -16.88 19.40 -2.79
C VAL A 104 -15.53 19.01 -2.20
N ALA A 105 -14.52 18.82 -3.05
CA ALA A 105 -13.26 18.22 -2.63
C ALA A 105 -12.41 19.13 -1.73
N PRO A 106 -12.07 20.39 -2.09
CA PRO A 106 -11.19 21.23 -1.28
C PRO A 106 -11.53 21.32 0.22
N PRO A 107 -12.76 21.71 0.64
CA PRO A 107 -13.07 21.84 2.06
C PRO A 107 -13.08 20.48 2.78
N LEU A 108 -13.43 19.38 2.08
CA LEU A 108 -13.39 18.03 2.64
C LEU A 108 -11.95 17.56 2.85
N GLU A 109 -11.09 17.80 1.87
CA GLU A 109 -9.66 17.44 1.91
C GLU A 109 -8.96 18.18 3.05
N GLU A 110 -9.22 19.48 3.19
CA GLU A 110 -8.69 20.30 4.29
C GLU A 110 -9.17 19.81 5.66
N PHE A 111 -10.47 19.56 5.80
CA PHE A 111 -11.04 19.05 7.06
C PHE A 111 -10.43 17.71 7.47
N LEU A 112 -10.36 16.75 6.55
CA LEU A 112 -9.82 15.42 6.86
C LEU A 112 -8.31 15.43 7.06
N ALA A 113 -7.56 16.28 6.34
CA ALA A 113 -6.14 16.47 6.59
C ALA A 113 -5.89 17.03 7.99
N ALA A 114 -6.62 18.07 8.39
CA ALA A 114 -6.52 18.62 9.74
C ALA A 114 -6.87 17.59 10.83
N ALA A 115 -7.93 16.81 10.62
CA ALA A 115 -8.33 15.76 11.55
C ALA A 115 -7.28 14.63 11.66
N VAL A 116 -6.66 14.23 10.54
CA VAL A 116 -5.56 13.26 10.52
C VAL A 116 -4.37 13.78 11.32
N LEU A 117 -3.95 15.03 11.08
CA LEU A 117 -2.81 15.64 11.76
C LEU A 117 -3.04 15.77 13.27
N MET A 118 -4.24 16.21 13.69
CA MET A 118 -4.59 16.25 15.12
C MET A 118 -4.54 14.86 15.76
N ARG A 119 -4.95 13.81 15.04
CA ARG A 119 -4.97 12.46 15.56
C ARG A 119 -3.57 11.85 15.72
N LEU A 120 -2.61 12.24 14.87
CA LEU A 120 -1.20 11.85 15.01
C LEU A 120 -0.56 12.36 16.32
N ASP A 121 -1.12 13.39 16.93
CA ASP A 121 -0.64 13.97 18.20
C ASP A 121 -1.43 13.46 19.43
N THR A 122 -2.34 12.50 19.27
CA THR A 122 -3.14 11.97 20.40
C THR A 122 -2.42 10.85 21.17
N PRO A 123 -2.52 10.82 22.53
CA PRO A 123 -1.91 9.78 23.38
C PRO A 123 -2.31 8.35 23.02
N GLN A 124 -3.55 8.14 22.56
CA GLN A 124 -4.02 6.81 22.16
C GLN A 124 -3.27 6.28 20.92
N MET A 125 -2.80 7.16 20.03
CA MET A 125 -1.99 6.77 18.87
C MET A 125 -0.55 6.45 19.29
N THR A 126 -0.09 7.08 20.38
CA THR A 126 1.22 6.81 21.00
C THR A 126 1.21 5.49 21.77
N ASP A 127 0.13 5.15 22.47
CA ASP A 127 -0.01 3.89 23.21
C ASP A 127 -0.19 2.68 22.30
N ALA A 128 -0.94 2.84 21.19
CA ALA A 128 -1.07 1.81 20.16
C ALA A 128 0.28 1.39 19.54
N LEU A 129 1.35 2.18 19.73
CA LEU A 129 2.72 1.85 19.34
C LEU A 129 3.46 0.93 20.33
N THR A 130 3.19 1.01 21.63
CA THR A 130 3.87 0.10 22.60
C THR A 130 3.50 -1.36 22.36
N GLY A 131 2.25 -1.62 21.99
CA GLY A 131 1.80 -2.93 21.52
C GLY A 131 2.33 -3.30 20.12
N ARG A 132 2.75 -2.32 19.30
CA ARG A 132 3.21 -2.54 17.92
C ARG A 132 4.73 -2.68 17.74
N ARG A 133 5.58 -2.12 18.61
CA ARG A 133 7.02 -2.47 18.64
C ARG A 133 7.24 -3.97 18.83
N ALA A 134 6.43 -4.61 19.67
CA ALA A 134 6.41 -6.06 19.82
C ALA A 134 5.92 -6.80 18.54
N ALA A 135 5.07 -6.15 17.73
CA ALA A 135 4.66 -6.67 16.43
C ALA A 135 5.76 -6.51 15.35
N ASP A 136 6.61 -5.48 15.44
CA ASP A 136 7.73 -5.26 14.52
C ASP A 136 8.89 -6.24 14.76
N GLU A 137 9.23 -6.53 16.03
CA GLU A 137 10.18 -7.61 16.35
C GLU A 137 9.69 -8.96 15.80
N ARG A 138 8.38 -9.21 15.93
CA ARG A 138 7.72 -10.39 15.36
C ARG A 138 7.73 -10.36 13.82
N GLN A 139 7.58 -9.21 13.19
CA GLN A 139 7.66 -9.09 11.74
C GLN A 139 9.08 -9.35 11.24
N SER A 140 10.10 -8.82 11.93
CA SER A 140 11.50 -9.09 11.63
C SER A 140 11.82 -10.58 11.76
N SER A 141 11.34 -11.23 12.83
CA SER A 141 11.56 -12.67 13.00
C SER A 141 10.89 -13.48 11.88
N LEU A 142 9.67 -13.12 11.47
CA LEU A 142 8.96 -13.77 10.37
C LEU A 142 9.66 -13.60 9.00
N LEU A 143 10.30 -12.45 8.75
CA LEU A 143 11.09 -12.25 7.53
C LEU A 143 12.34 -13.15 7.53
N THR A 144 13.04 -13.24 8.66
CA THR A 144 14.18 -14.15 8.82
C THR A 144 13.78 -15.60 8.65
N GLU A 145 12.65 -16.03 9.23
CA GLU A 145 12.10 -17.38 9.05
C GLU A 145 11.77 -17.68 7.57
N LEU A 146 11.16 -16.72 6.87
CA LEU A 146 10.83 -16.86 5.45
C LEU A 146 12.08 -17.03 4.57
N GLU A 147 13.14 -16.26 4.84
CA GLU A 147 14.41 -16.39 4.14
C GLU A 147 15.09 -17.72 4.41
N ALA A 148 15.08 -18.18 5.66
CA ALA A 148 15.62 -19.48 6.05
C ALA A 148 14.91 -20.63 5.32
N ASP A 149 13.57 -20.64 5.31
CA ASP A 149 12.79 -21.67 4.61
C ASP A 149 12.99 -21.64 3.09
N ARG A 150 13.14 -20.45 2.50
CA ARG A 150 13.46 -20.30 1.07
C ARG A 150 14.86 -20.81 0.74
N SER A 151 15.83 -20.56 1.62
CA SER A 151 17.19 -21.12 1.50
C SER A 151 17.16 -22.65 1.57
N GLN A 152 16.40 -23.22 2.52
CA GLN A 152 16.25 -24.67 2.64
C GLN A 152 15.58 -25.29 1.39
N MET A 153 14.58 -24.62 0.80
CA MET A 153 13.96 -25.08 -0.45
C MET A 153 14.94 -25.06 -1.64
N LYS A 154 15.84 -24.08 -1.67
CA LYS A 154 16.90 -23.99 -2.69
C LYS A 154 17.89 -25.15 -2.54
N GLU A 155 18.39 -25.38 -1.33
CA GLU A 155 19.29 -26.51 -1.02
C GLU A 155 18.64 -27.86 -1.39
N LEU A 156 17.38 -28.07 -1.03
CA LEU A 156 16.62 -29.28 -1.41
C LEU A 156 16.53 -29.46 -2.93
N SER A 157 16.42 -28.35 -3.68
CA SER A 157 16.38 -28.38 -5.15
C SER A 157 17.75 -28.72 -5.75
N GLU A 158 18.84 -28.25 -5.15
CA GLU A 158 20.21 -28.55 -5.55
C GLU A 158 20.57 -30.03 -5.32
N LEU A 159 20.23 -30.59 -4.16
CA LEU A 159 20.42 -32.01 -3.85
C LEU A 159 19.68 -32.94 -4.83
N TRP A 160 18.44 -32.57 -5.19
CA TRP A 160 17.68 -33.33 -6.18
C TRP A 160 18.29 -33.22 -7.58
N ALA A 161 18.76 -32.03 -7.98
CA ALA A 161 19.42 -31.82 -9.26
C ALA A 161 20.74 -32.61 -9.37
N ALA A 162 21.48 -32.72 -8.25
CA ALA A 162 22.68 -33.54 -8.13
C ALA A 162 22.40 -35.06 -8.07
N LYS A 163 21.12 -35.46 -8.04
CA LYS A 163 20.65 -36.86 -7.88
C LYS A 163 21.10 -37.50 -6.56
N GLU A 164 21.35 -36.68 -5.55
CA GLU A 164 21.71 -37.16 -4.19
C GLU A 164 20.49 -37.68 -3.43
N ILE A 165 19.28 -37.25 -3.81
CA ILE A 165 18.01 -37.69 -3.24
C ILE A 165 17.05 -38.19 -4.32
N SER A 166 16.23 -39.16 -3.96
CA SER A 166 15.17 -39.70 -4.82
C SER A 166 14.00 -38.73 -4.96
N SER A 167 13.16 -38.96 -5.98
CA SER A 167 11.93 -38.17 -6.17
C SER A 167 10.93 -38.33 -5.01
N ALA A 168 10.95 -39.48 -4.33
CA ALA A 168 10.10 -39.73 -3.16
C ALA A 168 10.56 -38.91 -1.95
N GLU A 169 11.87 -38.86 -1.69
CA GLU A 169 12.47 -38.06 -0.63
C GLU A 169 12.29 -36.56 -0.87
N TRP A 170 12.47 -36.10 -2.12
CA TRP A 170 12.21 -34.71 -2.48
C TRP A 170 10.76 -34.30 -2.25
N LYS A 171 9.79 -35.13 -2.68
CA LYS A 171 8.36 -34.85 -2.46
C LYS A 171 8.02 -34.82 -0.97
N ALA A 172 8.58 -35.75 -0.19
CA ALA A 172 8.36 -35.83 1.25
C ALA A 172 8.93 -34.60 1.99
N ALA A 173 10.12 -34.13 1.61
CA ALA A 173 10.77 -32.97 2.23
C ALA A 173 10.18 -31.62 1.77
N ARG A 174 9.73 -31.52 0.51
CA ARG A 174 9.19 -30.27 -0.07
C ARG A 174 7.91 -29.81 0.61
N GLY A 175 6.97 -30.73 0.85
CA GLY A 175 5.63 -30.40 1.35
C GLY A 175 5.63 -29.58 2.65
N PRO A 176 6.36 -30.01 3.69
CA PRO A 176 6.50 -29.26 4.94
C PRO A 176 7.10 -27.86 4.76
N ILE A 177 8.16 -27.71 3.95
CA ILE A 177 8.83 -26.41 3.73
C ILE A 177 7.88 -25.45 3.00
N GLU A 178 7.18 -25.92 1.96
CA GLU A 178 6.21 -25.09 1.23
C GLU A 178 5.03 -24.65 2.11
N ALA A 179 4.60 -25.51 3.05
CA ALA A 179 3.57 -25.18 4.02
C ALA A 179 4.02 -24.08 5.00
N ARG A 180 5.27 -24.14 5.50
CA ARG A 180 5.81 -23.09 6.38
C ARG A 180 5.96 -21.76 5.66
N ILE A 181 6.52 -21.75 4.44
CA ILE A 181 6.59 -20.54 3.59
C ILE A 181 5.21 -19.90 3.44
N LYS A 182 4.17 -20.67 3.08
CA LYS A 182 2.80 -20.16 2.93
C LYS A 182 2.21 -19.64 4.24
N ALA A 183 2.53 -20.27 5.38
CA ALA A 183 2.07 -19.80 6.68
C ALA A 183 2.73 -18.47 7.07
N THR A 184 4.05 -18.36 6.91
CA THR A 184 4.83 -17.15 7.22
C THR A 184 4.45 -15.99 6.29
N GLU A 185 4.24 -16.24 4.99
CA GLU A 185 3.75 -15.23 4.05
C GLU A 185 2.36 -14.70 4.42
N ARG A 186 1.46 -15.56 4.94
CA ARG A 186 0.15 -15.12 5.45
C ARG A 186 0.30 -14.23 6.69
N GLN A 187 1.17 -14.59 7.61
CA GLN A 187 1.40 -13.81 8.83
C GLN A 187 2.02 -12.43 8.51
N LEU A 188 2.99 -12.38 7.60
CA LEU A 188 3.58 -11.11 7.12
C LEU A 188 2.58 -10.22 6.40
N ALA A 189 1.68 -10.79 5.60
CA ALA A 189 0.62 -10.04 4.93
C ALA A 189 -0.37 -9.39 5.91
N MET A 190 -0.57 -9.99 7.09
CA MET A 190 -1.41 -9.43 8.14
C MET A 190 -0.69 -8.30 8.92
N ALA A 191 0.63 -8.38 9.09
CA ALA A 191 1.44 -7.39 9.82
C ALA A 191 1.76 -6.11 8.99
N SER A 192 1.95 -6.24 7.67
CA SER A 192 2.47 -5.17 6.79
C SER A 192 1.56 -3.94 6.62
N ASN A 193 0.31 -3.96 7.08
CA ASN A 193 -0.57 -2.79 7.04
C ASN A 193 -0.21 -1.75 8.12
N SER A 194 0.66 -2.08 9.07
CA SER A 194 0.97 -1.27 10.25
C SER A 194 2.21 -0.35 10.11
N THR A 195 3.18 -0.70 9.26
CA THR A 195 4.53 -0.08 9.23
C THR A 195 4.62 1.27 8.49
N ALA A 196 3.54 1.72 7.83
CA ALA A 196 3.52 3.00 7.11
C ALA A 196 3.45 4.25 8.02
N LEU A 197 3.24 4.05 9.32
CA LEU A 197 3.05 5.10 10.32
C LEU A 197 4.35 5.47 11.07
N ASP A 198 5.39 4.64 11.00
CA ASP A 198 6.65 4.87 11.69
C ASP A 198 7.38 6.10 11.12
N GLY A 199 7.56 7.11 11.97
CA GLY A 199 8.19 8.40 11.62
C GLY A 199 7.22 9.56 11.36
N LEU A 200 5.90 9.34 11.44
CA LEU A 200 4.88 10.39 11.29
C LEU A 200 4.18 10.74 12.62
N ILE A 201 4.22 9.87 13.61
CA ILE A 201 3.51 10.00 14.89
C ILE A 201 4.26 10.95 15.83
N GLY A 202 3.55 11.85 16.51
CA GLY A 202 4.13 12.93 17.32
C GLY A 202 4.76 14.07 16.50
N THR A 203 4.69 13.98 15.17
CA THR A 203 5.09 15.06 14.26
C THR A 203 3.89 15.80 13.69
N GLY A 204 2.67 15.63 14.22
CA GLY A 204 1.46 16.25 13.69
C GLY A 204 1.57 17.78 13.63
N GLY A 205 2.15 18.40 14.68
CA GLY A 205 2.50 19.82 14.69
C GLY A 205 3.47 20.24 13.57
N HIS A 206 4.59 19.52 13.40
CA HIS A 206 5.58 19.80 12.35
C HIS A 206 5.06 19.50 10.93
N LEU A 207 4.25 18.44 10.79
CA LEU A 207 3.59 18.08 9.55
C LEU A 207 2.52 19.11 9.17
N LYS A 208 1.85 19.73 10.14
CA LYS A 208 0.90 20.82 9.89
C LYS A 208 1.59 22.03 9.27
N GLU A 209 2.79 22.38 9.74
CA GLU A 209 3.58 23.48 9.19
C GLU A 209 4.09 23.20 7.77
N THR A 210 4.43 21.94 7.49
CA THR A 210 4.99 21.55 6.19
C THR A 210 3.95 20.98 5.21
N TRP A 211 2.69 20.79 5.64
CA TRP A 211 1.66 20.05 4.90
C TRP A 211 1.49 20.51 3.46
N GLU A 212 1.34 21.82 3.26
CA GLU A 212 1.13 22.44 1.95
C GLU A 212 2.33 22.32 1.02
N THR A 213 3.53 22.08 1.58
CA THR A 213 4.76 21.88 0.79
C THR A 213 4.99 20.42 0.42
N LEU A 214 4.29 19.48 1.06
CA LEU A 214 4.35 18.07 0.72
C LEU A 214 3.70 17.81 -0.63
N ASN A 215 4.31 16.93 -1.43
CA ASN A 215 3.67 16.47 -2.64
C ASN A 215 2.43 15.62 -2.31
N LEU A 216 1.49 15.56 -3.27
CA LEU A 216 0.19 14.93 -3.09
C LEU A 216 0.27 13.42 -2.78
N ASP A 217 1.30 12.75 -3.32
CA ASP A 217 1.57 11.34 -3.03
C ASP A 217 1.91 11.11 -1.55
N ARG A 218 2.71 12.01 -0.97
CA ARG A 218 3.10 11.95 0.45
C ARG A 218 1.94 12.32 1.35
N GLN A 219 1.17 13.37 1.03
CA GLN A 219 -0.05 13.70 1.76
C GLN A 219 -1.03 12.51 1.78
N ALA A 220 -1.27 11.87 0.64
CA ALA A 220 -2.17 10.72 0.56
C ALA A 220 -1.65 9.48 1.29
N ALA A 221 -0.34 9.25 1.27
CA ALA A 221 0.27 8.18 2.05
C ALA A 221 0.03 8.39 3.56
N ILE A 222 0.22 9.62 4.06
CA ILE A 222 -0.01 9.98 5.47
C ILE A 222 -1.49 9.79 5.82
N ILE A 223 -2.41 10.31 5.00
CA ILE A 223 -3.85 10.16 5.25
C ILE A 223 -4.23 8.67 5.27
N LYS A 224 -3.79 7.88 4.29
CA LYS A 224 -4.14 6.45 4.20
C LYS A 224 -3.59 5.62 5.36
N ALA A 225 -2.47 6.05 5.95
CA ALA A 225 -1.89 5.37 7.10
C ALA A 225 -2.75 5.57 8.37
N VAL A 226 -3.43 6.71 8.50
CA VAL A 226 -4.22 7.07 9.70
C VAL A 226 -5.72 6.83 9.52
N LEU A 227 -6.25 7.10 8.33
CA LEU A 227 -7.66 7.01 7.97
C LEU A 227 -7.92 5.73 7.18
N ASP A 228 -8.81 4.87 7.67
CA ASP A 228 -9.26 3.68 6.93
C ASP A 228 -10.24 4.07 5.82
N TYR A 229 -11.32 4.74 6.21
CA TYR A 229 -12.22 5.39 5.27
C TYR A 229 -12.98 6.51 5.97
N ALA A 230 -13.61 7.40 5.20
CA ALA A 230 -14.59 8.34 5.73
C ALA A 230 -15.95 8.13 5.06
N THR A 231 -16.99 7.93 5.87
CA THR A 231 -18.38 7.87 5.41
C THR A 231 -18.92 9.29 5.30
N ILE A 232 -19.45 9.63 4.14
CA ILE A 232 -20.07 10.93 3.88
C ILE A 232 -21.58 10.74 3.93
N LEU A 233 -22.25 11.36 4.90
CA LEU A 233 -23.70 11.34 5.05
C LEU A 233 -24.41 12.30 4.07
N PRO A 234 -25.73 12.15 3.85
CA PRO A 234 -26.52 13.07 3.02
C PRO A 234 -26.45 14.52 3.50
N GLY A 235 -26.56 15.46 2.56
CA GLY A 235 -26.43 16.89 2.84
C GLY A 235 -27.72 17.64 2.86
N THR A 236 -27.70 18.77 3.56
CA THR A 236 -28.79 19.74 3.54
C THR A 236 -28.84 20.42 2.18
N PRO A 237 -29.95 20.32 1.43
CA PRO A 237 -30.12 21.03 0.17
C PRO A 237 -29.89 22.55 0.35
N GLY A 238 -29.18 23.16 -0.61
CA GLY A 238 -28.92 24.61 -0.59
C GLY A 238 -27.78 25.08 0.34
N ALA A 239 -27.17 24.18 1.12
CA ALA A 239 -26.02 24.54 1.94
C ALA A 239 -24.84 25.02 1.07
N ARG A 240 -24.23 26.15 1.47
CA ARG A 240 -23.08 26.76 0.79
C ARG A 240 -21.73 26.43 1.45
N ALA A 241 -21.76 25.89 2.66
CA ALA A 241 -20.57 25.49 3.42
C ALA A 241 -20.55 23.98 3.63
N LEU A 242 -19.35 23.45 3.90
CA LEU A 242 -19.20 22.08 4.34
C LEU A 242 -19.76 21.95 5.76
N ASP A 243 -20.64 20.97 5.96
CA ASP A 243 -21.13 20.59 7.29
C ASP A 243 -20.27 19.42 7.83
N PRO A 244 -19.45 19.66 8.88
CA PRO A 244 -18.59 18.64 9.46
C PRO A 244 -19.36 17.43 10.02
N ALA A 245 -20.60 17.61 10.49
CA ALA A 245 -21.38 16.54 11.12
C ALA A 245 -21.71 15.40 10.13
N ARG A 246 -21.59 15.66 8.83
CA ARG A 246 -21.80 14.66 7.78
C ARG A 246 -20.59 13.80 7.47
N ILE A 247 -19.43 14.11 8.06
CA ILE A 247 -18.19 13.38 7.81
C ILE A 247 -17.95 12.46 9.01
N GLN A 248 -18.01 11.16 8.75
CA GLN A 248 -17.77 10.13 9.77
C GLN A 248 -16.48 9.37 9.41
N PRO A 249 -15.31 9.83 9.91
CA PRO A 249 -14.05 9.14 9.69
C PRO A 249 -13.96 7.86 10.53
N ALA A 250 -13.55 6.77 9.89
CA ALA A 250 -13.12 5.53 10.48
C ALA A 250 -11.60 5.46 10.44
N TRP A 251 -10.98 5.29 11.61
CA TRP A 251 -9.53 5.39 11.79
C TRP A 251 -8.88 4.00 11.79
N GLN A 252 -7.65 3.91 11.27
CA GLN A 252 -6.83 2.71 11.41
C GLN A 252 -6.43 2.53 12.89
N LEU A 253 -6.55 1.31 13.41
CA LEU A 253 -6.11 0.89 14.74
C LEU A 253 -5.00 -0.16 14.63
#